data_AF-A0A2R9T2L2-F1
#
_entry.id   AF-A0A2R9T2L2-F1
#
_cell.length_a   1.000
_cell.length_b   1.000
_cell.length_c   1.000
_cell.angle_alpha   90.00
_cell.angle_beta   90.00
_cell.angle_gamma   90.00
#
_symmetry.space_group_name_H-M   'P 1'
#
loop_
_entity.id
_entity.type
_entity.pdbx_description
1 polymer ?
#
loop_
_entity_poly.entity_id
_entity_poly.type
_entity_poly.pdbx_seq_one_letter_code
_entity_poly.pdbx_strand_id
1 'polypeptide(L)' 'MGKRRLAYEIKKFRDGVFVLVNFNATPEVVAELERLMKISDEVIRYLITNDVA' A
#
# COMPACT_ATOMS: atom_id res chain seq x y z
N MET A 1 -9.51 1.07 11.54
CA MET A 1 -8.24 1.39 10.85
C MET A 1 -7.95 2.86 11.09
N GLY A 2 -6.72 3.22 11.47
CA GLY A 2 -6.43 4.59 11.92
C GLY A 2 -4.93 4.86 11.97
N LYS A 3 -4.56 6.06 12.41
CA LYS A 3 -3.16 6.48 12.53
C LYS A 3 -2.44 5.59 13.54
N ARG A 4 -1.35 4.95 13.11
CA ARG A 4 -0.47 4.13 13.94
C ARG A 4 0.97 4.60 13.77
N ARG A 5 1.75 4.50 14.84
CA ARG A 5 3.18 4.80 14.82
C ARG A 5 3.93 3.67 14.11
N LEU A 6 4.82 4.02 13.20
CA LEU A 6 5.68 3.09 12.48
C LEU A 6 6.83 2.64 13.39
N ALA A 7 7.28 1.40 13.23
CA ALA A 7 8.43 0.87 13.98
C ALA A 7 9.75 1.60 13.63
N TYR A 8 9.83 2.10 12.41
CA TYR A 8 10.93 2.91 11.88
C TYR A 8 10.38 3.95 10.91
N GLU A 9 11.16 4.99 10.66
CA GLU A 9 10.79 6.09 9.78
C GLU A 9 10.80 5.65 8.31
N ILE A 10 9.74 5.97 7.57
CA ILE A 10 9.62 5.68 6.13
C ILE A 10 9.32 6.97 5.41
N LYS A 11 10.11 7.33 4.38
CA LYS A 11 10.00 8.62 3.66
C LYS A 11 9.90 9.84 4.62
N LYS A 12 10.58 9.80 5.78
CA LYS A 12 10.53 10.82 6.84
C LYS A 12 9.22 10.90 7.66
N PHE A 13 8.33 9.92 7.50
CA PHE A 13 7.12 9.79 8.31
C PHE A 13 7.32 8.80 9.45
N ARG A 14 6.87 9.19 10.65
CA ARG A 14 6.88 8.34 11.86
C ARG A 14 5.53 7.72 12.19
N ASP A 15 4.47 8.24 11.59
CA ASP A 15 3.13 7.73 11.71
C ASP A 15 2.54 7.51 10.32
N GLY A 16 1.63 6.55 10.20
CA GLY A 16 0.92 6.27 8.97
C GLY A 16 -0.48 5.72 9.23
N VAL A 17 -1.31 5.72 8.20
CA VAL A 17 -2.63 5.07 8.21
C VAL A 17 -2.50 3.74 7.47
N PHE A 18 -2.85 2.66 8.16
CA PHE A 18 -2.84 1.33 7.57
C PHE A 18 -4.22 0.98 7.01
N VAL A 19 -4.25 0.55 5.74
CA VAL A 19 -5.46 0.11 5.04
C VAL A 19 -5.20 -1.30 4.49
N LEU A 20 -6.13 -2.22 4.75
CA LEU A 20 -6.14 -3.56 4.16
C LEU A 20 -7.36 -3.64 3.25
N VAL A 21 -7.13 -4.00 1.98
CA VAL A 21 -8.17 -4.15 0.97
C VAL A 21 -7.98 -5.48 0.26
N ASN A 22 -9.02 -6.31 0.27
CA ASN A 22 -9.08 -7.50 -0.56
C ASN A 22 -9.88 -7.15 -1.82
N PHE A 23 -9.33 -7.49 -2.98
CA PHE A 23 -9.95 -7.20 -4.26
C PHE A 23 -9.66 -8.33 -5.25
N ASN A 24 -10.53 -8.47 -6.24
CA ASN A 24 -10.34 -9.36 -7.37
C ASN A 24 -10.10 -8.51 -8.62
N ALA A 25 -9.00 -8.76 -9.33
CA ALA A 25 -8.62 -8.00 -10.53
C ALA A 25 -7.78 -8.87 -11.47
N THR A 26 -7.68 -8.47 -12.74
CA THR A 26 -6.76 -9.10 -13.70
C THR A 26 -5.32 -8.67 -13.44
N PRO A 27 -4.32 -9.45 -13.90
CA PRO A 27 -2.91 -9.07 -13.77
C PRO A 27 -2.57 -7.70 -14.39
N GLU A 28 -3.23 -7.30 -15.49
CA GLU A 28 -2.97 -5.99 -16.11
C GLU A 28 -3.37 -4.84 -15.18
N VAL A 29 -4.52 -4.97 -14.50
CA VAL A 29 -5.00 -3.96 -13.56
C VAL A 29 -4.09 -3.87 -12.34
N VAL A 30 -3.55 -5.01 -11.86
CA VAL A 30 -2.57 -5.02 -10.77
C VAL A 30 -1.30 -4.26 -11.15
N ALA A 31 -0.78 -4.48 -12.36
CA ALA A 31 0.41 -3.79 -12.85
C ALA A 31 0.22 -2.27 -12.95
N GLU A 32 -0.95 -1.82 -13.43
CA GLU A 32 -1.28 -0.40 -13.49
C GLU A 32 -1.48 0.20 -12.09
N LEU A 33 -2.10 -0.54 -11.17
CA LEU A 33 -2.24 -0.12 -9.79
C LEU A 33 -0.87 0.09 -9.11
N GLU A 34 0.08 -0.83 -9.31
CA GLU A 34 1.45 -0.66 -8.81
C GLU A 34 2.12 0.60 -9.36
N ARG A 35 1.92 0.89 -10.65
CA ARG A 35 2.44 2.09 -11.30
C ARG A 35 1.87 3.36 -10.64
N LEU A 36 0.56 3.41 -10.43
CA LEU A 36 -0.12 4.54 -9.79
C LEU A 36 0.32 4.71 -8.33
N MET A 37 0.45 3.62 -7.58
CA MET A 37 0.89 3.64 -6.18
C MET A 37 2.35 4.12 -6.03
N LYS A 38 3.22 3.85 -7.02
CA LYS A 38 4.59 4.39 -7.06
C LYS A 38 4.63 5.89 -7.32
N ILE A 39 3.72 6.39 -8.16
CA ILE A 39 3.65 7.80 -8.55
C ILE A 39 3.00 8.65 -7.45
N SER A 40 2.06 8.07 -6.71
CA SER A 40 1.37 8.79 -5.63
C SER A 40 2.30 9.10 -4.46
N ASP A 41 2.43 10.40 -4.15
CA ASP A 41 3.19 10.87 -2.98
C ASP A 41 2.48 10.59 -1.65
N GLU A 42 1.15 10.42 -1.67
CA GLU A 42 0.35 10.10 -0.48
C GLU A 42 0.63 8.68 0.03
N VAL A 43 1.07 7.79 -0.87
CA VAL A 43 1.37 6.40 -0.54
C VAL A 43 2.86 6.26 -0.23
N ILE A 44 3.16 6.11 1.06
CA ILE A 44 4.55 5.96 1.52
C ILE A 44 5.08 4.54 1.32
N ARG A 45 4.19 3.53 1.33
CA ARG A 45 4.49 2.12 1.12
C ARG A 45 3.21 1.36 0.75
N TYR A 46 3.33 0.41 -0.15
CA TYR A 46 2.27 -0.54 -0.47
C TYR A 46 2.85 -1.97 -0.54
N LEU A 47 1.98 -2.96 -0.41
CA LEU A 47 2.30 -4.37 -0.58
C LEU A 47 1.08 -5.05 -1.20
N ILE A 48 1.26 -5.67 -2.35
CA ILE A 48 0.23 -6.48 -3.01
C ILE A 48 0.71 -7.92 -2.94
N THR A 49 -0.13 -8.80 -2.41
CA THR A 49 0.15 -10.24 -2.31
C THR A 49 -1.06 -11.02 -2.79
N ASN A 50 -0.81 -12.17 -3.39
CA ASN A 50 -1.87 -13.12 -3.67
C ASN A 50 -2.41 -13.67 -2.36
N ASP A 51 -3.72 -13.79 -2.26
CA ASP A 51 -4.35 -14.45 -1.12
C ASP A 51 -3.97 -15.94 -1.13
N VAL A 52 -3.50 -16.43 0.00
CA VAL A 52 -3.09 -17.83 0.16
C VAL A 52 -4.19 -18.50 0.96
N ALA A 53 -5.21 -18.98 0.27
CA ALA A 53 -6.21 -19.89 0.82
C ALA A 53 -5.65 -21.32 0.86
#